data_AF-A0A662SD72-F1
#
_entry.id   AF-A0A662SD72-F1
#
_cell.length_a   1.000
_cell.length_b   1.000
_cell.length_c   1.000
_cell.angle_alpha   90.00
_cell.angle_beta   90.00
_cell.angle_gamma   90.00
#
_symmetry.space_group_name_H-M   'P 1'
#
loop_
_entity.id
_entity.type
_entity.pdbx_description
1 polymer ?
#
loop_
_entity_poly.entity_id
_entity_poly.type
_entity_poly.pdbx_seq_one_letter_code
_entity_poly.pdbx_strand_id
1 'polypeptide(L)' 'AIIDRHILRVLIKHEVISEIPRVLTRRKYIFLEEKLREVARLCQVSLAELDLYLWYSETGFVFR' A
#
# COMPACT_ATOMS: atom_id res chain seq x y z
N ALA A 1 -9.35 -2.81 -7.30
CA ALA A 1 -8.66 -3.24 -6.08
C ALA A 1 -7.21 -2.79 -6.21
N ILE A 2 -6.72 -2.00 -5.26
CA ILE A 2 -5.40 -1.33 -5.34
C ILE A 2 -4.31 -2.16 -4.65
N ILE A 3 -4.72 -3.00 -3.69
CA ILE A 3 -3.80 -3.88 -2.96
C ILE A 3 -3.37 -5.05 -3.85
N ASP A 4 -2.16 -4.94 -4.40
CA ASP A 4 -1.44 -6.01 -5.06
C ASP A 4 -0.18 -6.38 -4.26
N ARG A 5 0.61 -7.34 -4.73
CA ARG A 5 1.78 -7.89 -4.06
C ARG A 5 2.83 -6.83 -3.74
N HIS A 6 2.96 -5.76 -4.53
CA HIS A 6 3.88 -4.65 -4.23
C HIS A 6 3.42 -3.88 -3.00
N ILE A 7 2.13 -3.53 -2.90
CA ILE A 7 1.59 -2.86 -1.71
C ILE A 7 1.78 -3.73 -0.46
N LEU A 8 1.56 -5.04 -0.55
CA LEU A 8 1.80 -5.92 0.59
C LEU A 8 3.27 -5.95 1.03
N ARG A 9 4.22 -5.88 0.08
CA ARG A 9 5.66 -5.76 0.40
C ARG A 9 5.98 -4.43 1.08
N VAL A 10 5.43 -3.34 0.56
CA VAL A 10 5.54 -2.01 1.18
C VAL A 10 5.00 -2.04 2.61
N LEU A 11 3.83 -2.63 2.83
CA LEU A 11 3.22 -2.73 4.15
C LEU A 11 4.05 -3.58 5.12
N ILE A 12 4.72 -4.63 4.66
CA ILE A 12 5.71 -5.37 5.49
C ILE A 12 6.92 -4.49 5.79
N LYS A 13 7.47 -3.83 4.78
CA LYS A 13 8.69 -3.03 4.90
C LYS A 13 8.53 -1.86 5.87
N HIS A 14 7.33 -1.30 5.93
CA HIS A 14 6.95 -0.27 6.89
C HIS A 14 6.36 -0.84 8.20
N GLU A 15 6.47 -2.16 8.43
CA GLU A 15 6.02 -2.86 9.64
C GLU A 15 4.52 -2.67 9.96
N VAL A 16 3.71 -2.31 8.96
CA VAL A 16 2.25 -2.19 9.09
C VAL A 16 1.61 -3.57 9.23
N ILE A 17 2.20 -4.59 8.58
CA ILE A 17 1.84 -6.00 8.74
C ILE A 17 3.09 -6.83 8.97
N SER A 18 2.99 -7.84 9.83
CA SER A 18 4.13 -8.70 10.19
C SER A 18 4.46 -9.73 9.10
N GLU A 19 3.47 -10.15 8.31
CA GLU A 19 3.61 -11.15 7.25
C GLU A 19 2.60 -10.92 6.13
N ILE A 20 2.88 -11.42 4.92
CA ILE A 20 1.92 -11.40 3.81
C ILE A 20 0.88 -12.47 4.11
N PRO A 21 -0.38 -12.10 4.38
CA PRO A 21 -1.41 -13.07 4.67
C PRO A 21 -1.65 -13.96 3.44
N ARG A 22 -1.61 -15.29 3.63
CA ARG A 22 -1.98 -16.27 2.59
C ARG A 22 -3.39 -16.06 2.04
N VAL A 23 -4.30 -15.56 2.87
CA VAL A 23 -5.68 -15.23 2.50
C VAL A 23 -5.98 -13.80 2.94
N LEU A 24 -6.25 -12.93 1.95
CA LEU A 24 -6.79 -11.60 2.17
C LEU A 24 -8.30 -11.71 2.39
N THR A 25 -8.71 -11.81 3.66
CA THR A 25 -10.12 -11.71 4.01
C THR A 25 -10.63 -10.30 3.71
N ARG A 26 -11.90 -10.17 3.34
CA ARG A 26 -12.52 -8.87 3.04
C ARG A 26 -12.32 -7.84 4.14
N ARG A 27 -12.37 -8.26 5.42
CA ARG A 27 -12.09 -7.39 6.57
C ARG A 27 -10.65 -6.84 6.56
N LYS A 28 -9.66 -7.70 6.32
CA LYS A 28 -8.24 -7.27 6.21
C LYS A 28 -8.04 -6.34 5.02
N TYR A 29 -8.66 -6.65 3.88
CA TYR A 29 -8.59 -5.79 2.69
C TYR A 29 -9.11 -4.38 3.00
N ILE A 30 -10.31 -4.26 3.58
CA ILE A 30 -10.91 -2.96 3.93
C ILE A 30 -10.05 -2.21 4.96
N PHE A 31 -9.52 -2.92 5.97
CA PHE A 31 -8.65 -2.33 6.98
C PHE A 31 -7.38 -1.72 6.36
N LEU A 32 -6.71 -2.47 5.47
CA LEU A 32 -5.51 -1.99 4.78
C LEU A 32 -5.83 -0.84 3.82
N GLU A 33 -6.96 -0.92 3.12
CA GLU A 33 -7.41 0.15 2.22
C GLU A 33 -7.70 1.46 2.98
N GLU A 34 -8.34 1.39 4.14
CA GLU A 34 -8.56 2.54 5.02
C GLU A 34 -7.23 3.14 5.49
N LYS A 35 -6.26 2.29 5.86
CA LYS A 35 -4.92 2.77 6.25
C LYS A 35 -4.18 3.48 5.11
N LEU A 36 -4.24 2.93 3.90
CA LEU A 36 -3.67 3.60 2.72
C LEU A 36 -4.39 4.92 2.42
N ARG A 37 -5.71 4.97 2.61
CA ARG A 37 -6.51 6.19 2.43
C ARG A 37 -6.18 7.26 3.48
N GLU A 38 -5.91 6.85 4.71
CA GLU A 38 -5.43 7.73 5.78
C GLU A 38 -4.06 8.34 5.42
N VAL A 39 -3.11 7.52 4.95
CA VAL A 39 -1.80 7.99 4.47
C VAL A 39 -1.94 8.94 3.29
N ALA A 40 -2.77 8.60 2.29
CA ALA A 40 -3.02 9.45 1.13
C ALA A 40 -3.55 10.83 1.56
N ARG A 41 -4.47 10.87 2.53
CA ARG A 41 -4.99 12.12 3.10
C ARG A 41 -3.92 12.92 3.84
N LEU A 42 -3.08 12.27 4.63
CA LEU A 42 -1.98 12.92 5.36
C LEU A 42 -0.95 13.54 4.39
N CYS A 43 -0.67 12.85 3.29
CA CYS A 43 0.23 13.33 2.24
C CYS A 43 -0.44 14.30 1.26
N GLN A 44 -1.74 14.57 1.39
CA GLN A 44 -2.55 15.38 0.46
C GLN A 44 -2.48 14.92 -1.00
N VAL A 45 -2.31 13.60 -1.22
CA VAL A 45 -2.26 12.99 -2.55
C VAL A 45 -3.44 12.07 -2.77
N SER A 46 -3.76 11.81 -4.02
CA SER A 46 -4.70 10.74 -4.38
C SER A 46 -4.11 9.36 -4.09
N LEU A 47 -4.98 8.35 -3.96
CA LEU A 47 -4.55 6.95 -3.81
C LEU A 47 -3.68 6.47 -4.98
N ALA A 48 -3.92 6.98 -6.19
CA ALA A 48 -3.15 6.64 -7.38
C ALA A 48 -1.74 7.26 -7.33
N GLU A 49 -1.63 8.51 -6.89
CA GLU A 49 -0.33 9.17 -6.67
C GLU A 49 0.44 8.49 -5.54
N LEU A 50 -0.23 8.15 -4.43
CA LEU A 50 0.39 7.41 -3.35
C LEU A 50 0.98 6.08 -3.85
N ASP A 51 0.25 5.34 -4.70
CA ASP A 51 0.75 4.08 -5.27
C ASP A 51 2.05 4.30 -6.08
N LEU A 52 2.10 5.36 -6.90
CA LEU A 52 3.31 5.77 -7.62
C LEU A 52 4.47 6.13 -6.67
N TYR A 53 4.19 6.86 -5.58
CA TYR A 53 5.21 7.20 -4.58
C TYR A 53 5.72 5.96 -3.84
N LEU A 54 4.84 5.05 -3.46
CA LEU A 54 5.20 3.79 -2.82
C LEU A 54 6.04 2.93 -3.76
N TRP A 55 5.70 2.88 -5.04
CA TRP A 55 6.48 2.20 -6.08
C TRP A 55 7.88 2.79 -6.24
N TYR A 56 7.97 4.12 -6.30
CA TYR A 56 9.23 4.83 -6.39
C TYR A 56 10.11 4.59 -5.15
N SER A 57 9.53 4.56 -3.95
CA SER A 57 10.23 4.26 -2.70
C SER A 57 10.77 2.81 -2.63
N GLU A 58 10.10 1.87 -3.29
CA GLU A 58 10.55 0.47 -3.39
C GLU A 58 11.68 0.27 -4.40
N THR A 59 11.58 0.89 -5.58
CA THR A 59 12.44 0.55 -6.73
C THR A 59 13.46 1.63 -7.09
N GLY A 60 13.27 2.87 -6.63
CA GLY A 60 14.05 4.03 -7.07
C GLY A 60 13.75 4.47 -8.52
N PHE A 61 12.80 3.81 -9.20
CA PHE A 61 12.44 4.10 -10.58
C PHE A 61 10.92 4.18 -10.71
N VAL A 62 10.41 5.23 -11.36
CA VAL A 62 9.00 5.32 -11.70
C VAL A 62 8.77 4.47 -12.95
N PHE A 63 7.96 3.40 -12.85
CA PHE A 63 7.54 2.65 -14.03
C PHE A 63 6.56 3.50 -14.84
N ARG A 64 6.83 3.68 -16.13
CA ARG A 64 5.98 4.43 -17.08
C ARG A 64 5.31 3.48 -18.06
#